data_AF-A0A1M5LWS1-F1
#
_entry.id   AF-A0A1M5LWS1-F1
#
_cell.length_a   1.000
_cell.length_b   1.000
_cell.length_c   1.000
_cell.angle_alpha   90.00
_cell.angle_beta   90.00
_cell.angle_gamma   90.00
#
_symmetry.space_group_name_H-M   'P 1'
#
loop_
_entity.id
_entity.type
_entity.pdbx_description
1 polymer ?
#
loop_
_entity_poly.entity_id
_entity_poly.type
_entity_poly.pdbx_seq_one_letter_code
_entity_poly.pdbx_strand_id
1 'polypeptide(L)'
;MRINLKRIFCFIAVLFVTFALAQETLPVYKKVKNDVDESAPVGQLSKSDWIKELPIPKDKVQKVSWVKETVEVTDRKGRPVKDKKGRVKTKTKKKKVVTWVEQEPKEPPTYVPIDCKLGTVWVRRAELARFQQEALDLSGEYASATGSVYLKKSPNNPKRFDVTIQNGPEGNRAEIEMGNLEIRESNGNARLAYQEDGCTVDIAVTGRKVKVAQRGCNEYNAGQYKLEGDYGTYKGNTRKVASFNMPEVQLKFKEFFWCGSGFDSCEEMKDENGPVFITWSKGGKGFIERKAGETVHTYRPFEHVIPHKREFYKGEKPIAIKTKRTDMSGEWMIWYYYPKAERFKMVRAGMRYDIAYMEIYE
;
A
#
# COMPACT_ATOMS: atom_id res chain seq x y z
N MET A 1 -38.92 -15.91 -18.53
CA MET A 1 -37.78 -16.45 -17.76
C MET A 1 -38.05 -16.22 -16.27
N ARG A 2 -38.43 -17.26 -15.51
CA ARG A 2 -38.75 -17.09 -14.07
C ARG A 2 -37.44 -16.92 -13.30
N ILE A 3 -37.13 -15.68 -12.96
CA ILE A 3 -35.99 -15.33 -12.11
C ILE A 3 -36.24 -15.97 -10.74
N ASN A 4 -35.42 -16.96 -10.41
CA ASN A 4 -35.58 -17.76 -9.21
C ASN A 4 -35.13 -16.91 -8.01
N LEU A 5 -36.09 -16.28 -7.31
CA LEU A 5 -35.87 -15.28 -6.24
C LEU A 5 -34.85 -15.76 -5.18
N LYS A 6 -34.80 -17.07 -4.92
CA LYS A 6 -33.84 -17.71 -4.01
C LYS A 6 -32.38 -17.57 -4.47
N ARG A 7 -32.12 -17.66 -5.79
CA ARG A 7 -30.76 -17.51 -6.34
C ARG A 7 -30.27 -16.06 -6.26
N ILE A 8 -31.16 -15.08 -6.41
CA ILE A 8 -30.82 -13.65 -6.23
C ILE A 8 -30.48 -13.37 -4.76
N PHE A 9 -31.28 -13.88 -3.82
CA PHE A 9 -30.98 -13.72 -2.39
C PHE A 9 -29.64 -14.36 -2.00
N CYS A 10 -29.34 -15.56 -2.51
CA CYS A 10 -28.02 -16.18 -2.30
C CYS A 10 -26.89 -15.36 -2.93
N PHE A 11 -27.09 -14.78 -4.13
CA PHE A 11 -26.07 -13.98 -4.80
C PHE A 11 -25.80 -12.66 -4.05
N ILE A 12 -26.85 -12.00 -3.54
CA ILE A 12 -26.73 -10.81 -2.69
C ILE A 12 -26.07 -11.15 -1.35
N ALA A 13 -26.45 -12.27 -0.71
CA ALA A 13 -25.82 -12.72 0.53
C ALA A 13 -24.33 -13.05 0.34
N VAL A 14 -23.96 -13.72 -0.76
CA VAL A 14 -22.55 -14.00 -1.09
C VAL A 14 -21.78 -12.70 -1.37
N LEU A 15 -22.37 -11.74 -2.09
CA LEU A 15 -21.79 -10.41 -2.28
C LEU A 15 -21.53 -9.71 -0.94
N PHE A 16 -22.51 -9.67 -0.04
CA PHE A 16 -22.34 -9.07 1.30
C PHE A 16 -21.30 -9.78 2.17
N VAL A 17 -21.21 -11.11 2.10
CA VAL A 17 -20.20 -11.89 2.85
C VAL A 17 -18.79 -11.65 2.30
N THR A 18 -18.63 -11.48 0.98
CA THR A 18 -17.32 -11.15 0.39
C THR A 18 -16.83 -9.74 0.71
N PHE A 19 -17.72 -8.77 0.93
CA PHE A 19 -17.34 -7.42 1.39
C PHE A 19 -16.93 -7.37 2.86
N ALA A 20 -17.48 -8.23 3.71
CA ALA A 20 -17.17 -8.26 5.14
C ALA A 20 -15.81 -8.92 5.47
N LEU A 21 -15.34 -9.85 4.63
CA LEU A 21 -14.15 -10.66 4.91
C LEU A 21 -12.80 -10.02 4.50
N ALA A 22 -12.80 -8.81 3.95
CA ALA A 22 -11.57 -8.10 3.55
C ALA A 22 -11.17 -6.96 4.50
N GLN A 23 -11.89 -6.74 5.61
CA GLN A 23 -11.49 -5.76 6.61
C GLN A 23 -10.61 -6.41 7.66
N GLU A 24 -9.33 -6.02 7.70
CA GLU A 24 -8.44 -6.35 8.82
C GLU A 24 -9.03 -5.78 10.11
N THR A 25 -9.41 -6.68 11.03
CA THR A 25 -10.01 -6.35 12.31
C THR A 25 -9.01 -6.50 13.45
N LEU A 26 -9.09 -5.62 14.46
CA LEU A 26 -8.30 -5.71 15.69
C LEU A 26 -9.13 -6.41 16.79
N PRO A 27 -8.77 -7.64 17.22
CA PRO A 27 -9.46 -8.30 18.32
C PRO A 27 -9.20 -7.58 19.64
N VAL A 28 -10.24 -7.48 20.48
CA VAL A 28 -10.15 -6.86 21.81
C VAL A 28 -10.64 -7.83 22.89
N TYR A 29 -10.05 -7.72 24.07
CA TYR A 29 -10.20 -8.67 25.16
C TYR A 29 -10.66 -7.98 26.45
N LYS A 30 -11.27 -8.75 27.34
CA LYS A 30 -11.62 -8.31 28.70
C LYS A 30 -10.57 -8.83 29.67
N LYS A 31 -10.33 -8.06 30.71
CA LYS A 31 -9.49 -8.47 31.84
C LYS A 31 -10.38 -9.07 32.92
N VAL A 32 -10.12 -10.31 33.30
CA VAL A 32 -10.83 -11.06 34.34
C VAL A 32 -9.83 -11.43 35.43
N LYS A 33 -10.09 -11.04 36.68
CA LYS A 33 -9.23 -11.37 37.84
C LYS A 33 -7.73 -11.08 37.63
N ASN A 34 -7.43 -9.91 37.05
CA ASN A 34 -6.09 -9.42 36.71
C ASN A 34 -5.39 -10.06 35.49
N ASP A 35 -5.99 -11.05 34.84
CA ASP A 35 -5.46 -11.64 33.61
C ASP A 35 -6.36 -11.33 32.41
N VAL A 36 -5.75 -11.24 31.22
CA VAL A 36 -6.50 -11.04 29.97
C VAL A 36 -6.94 -12.41 29.46
N ASP A 37 -8.24 -12.58 29.24
CA ASP A 37 -8.77 -13.83 28.69
C ASP A 37 -8.57 -13.85 27.16
N GLU A 38 -7.55 -14.59 26.70
CA GLU A 38 -7.25 -14.72 25.27
C GLU A 38 -8.18 -15.70 24.54
N SER A 39 -8.89 -16.55 25.29
CA SER A 39 -9.68 -17.64 24.71
C SER A 39 -10.97 -17.17 24.04
N ALA A 40 -11.46 -15.98 24.43
CA ALA A 40 -12.68 -15.39 23.90
C ALA A 40 -12.55 -13.86 23.73
N PRO A 41 -12.31 -13.36 22.51
CA PRO A 41 -12.38 -11.94 22.22
C PRO A 41 -13.77 -11.38 22.53
N VAL A 42 -13.80 -10.19 23.15
CA VAL A 42 -15.03 -9.44 23.46
C VAL A 42 -15.67 -8.88 22.19
N GLY A 43 -14.83 -8.64 21.17
CA GLY A 43 -15.26 -8.16 19.87
C GLY A 43 -14.06 -7.82 18.99
N GLN A 44 -14.36 -7.15 17.89
CA GLN A 44 -13.40 -6.73 16.88
C GLN A 44 -13.61 -5.26 16.54
N LEU A 45 -12.51 -4.53 16.37
CA LEU A 45 -12.50 -3.16 15.88
C LEU A 45 -12.10 -3.11 14.41
N SER A 46 -12.78 -2.27 13.66
CA SER A 46 -12.50 -1.93 12.26
C SER A 46 -11.59 -0.70 12.18
N LYS A 47 -10.87 -0.53 11.06
CA LYS A 47 -9.93 0.60 10.88
C LYS A 47 -10.57 1.99 11.00
N SER A 48 -11.89 2.09 10.86
CA SER A 48 -12.66 3.33 11.04
C SER A 48 -13.08 3.61 12.48
N ASP A 49 -12.91 2.66 13.40
CA ASP A 49 -13.28 2.86 14.80
C ASP A 49 -12.28 3.75 15.52
N TRP A 50 -12.77 4.64 16.38
CA TRP A 50 -11.92 5.45 17.24
C TRP A 50 -11.28 4.59 18.33
N ILE A 51 -9.99 4.83 18.59
CA ILE A 51 -9.20 4.11 19.60
C ILE A 51 -8.34 5.12 20.35
N LYS A 52 -8.42 5.09 21.69
CA LYS A 52 -7.55 5.88 22.56
C LYS A 52 -6.77 4.94 23.48
N GLU A 53 -5.45 4.96 23.39
CA GLU A 53 -4.59 4.21 24.33
C GLU A 53 -4.70 4.85 25.72
N LEU A 54 -4.96 4.02 26.73
CA LEU A 54 -5.02 4.43 28.13
C LEU A 54 -3.67 4.18 28.81
N PRO A 55 -3.37 4.88 29.93
CA PRO A 55 -2.14 4.65 30.67
C PRO A 55 -1.98 3.19 31.08
N ILE A 56 -0.77 2.67 30.93
CA ILE A 56 -0.41 1.31 31.35
C ILE A 56 -0.53 1.24 32.89
N PRO A 57 -1.27 0.27 33.46
CA PRO A 57 -1.35 0.12 34.90
C PRO A 57 0.00 -0.18 35.53
N LYS A 58 0.25 0.40 36.70
CA LYS A 58 1.50 0.19 37.46
C LYS A 58 1.53 -1.19 38.10
N ASP A 59 2.72 -1.78 38.18
CA ASP A 59 2.95 -3.04 38.87
C ASP A 59 3.11 -2.80 40.38
N LYS A 60 2.56 -3.70 41.20
CA LYS A 60 2.79 -3.71 42.65
C LYS A 60 3.99 -4.58 42.97
N VAL A 61 5.12 -3.97 43.30
CA VAL A 61 6.36 -4.66 43.62
C VAL A 61 6.57 -4.71 45.13
N GLN A 62 6.93 -5.87 45.68
CA GLN A 62 7.34 -5.99 47.07
C GLN A 62 8.72 -5.36 47.26
N LYS A 63 8.80 -4.28 48.03
CA LYS A 63 10.05 -3.68 48.47
C LYS A 63 10.33 -4.11 49.90
N VAL A 64 11.40 -4.88 50.07
CA VAL A 64 11.90 -5.29 51.39
C VAL A 64 12.82 -4.19 51.91
N SER A 65 12.46 -3.56 53.03
CA SER A 65 13.30 -2.62 53.75
C SER A 65 13.68 -3.18 55.13
N TRP A 66 14.86 -2.82 55.62
CA TRP A 66 15.33 -3.21 56.94
C TRP A 66 15.29 -1.99 57.87
N VAL A 67 14.28 -1.95 58.74
CA VAL A 67 14.13 -0.87 59.72
C VAL A 67 14.89 -1.24 60.99
N LYS A 68 15.67 -0.29 61.52
CA LYS A 68 16.38 -0.44 62.79
C LYS A 68 15.41 -0.12 63.93
N GLU A 69 15.06 -1.12 64.73
CA GLU A 69 14.21 -0.97 65.91
C GLU A 69 15.07 -1.15 67.16
N THR A 70 14.88 -0.27 68.13
CA THR A 70 15.63 -0.30 69.40
C THR A 70 14.85 -1.16 70.38
N VAL A 71 15.36 -2.35 70.70
CA VAL A 71 14.69 -3.34 71.55
C VAL A 71 15.42 -3.43 72.89
N GLU A 72 14.68 -3.51 74.00
CA GLU A 72 15.26 -3.68 75.34
C GLU A 72 15.94 -5.06 75.48
N VAL A 73 17.12 -5.09 76.08
CA VAL A 73 17.87 -6.32 76.35
C VAL A 73 17.32 -6.93 77.63
N THR A 74 16.72 -8.11 77.53
CA THR A 74 16.20 -8.86 78.68
C THR A 74 17.11 -10.01 79.08
N ASP A 75 17.11 -10.40 80.36
CA ASP A 75 17.82 -11.56 80.89
C ASP A 75 17.09 -12.89 80.53
N ARG A 76 17.67 -14.05 80.89
CA ARG A 76 17.07 -15.38 80.64
C ARG A 76 15.70 -15.58 81.31
N LYS A 77 15.28 -14.70 82.21
CA LYS A 77 13.99 -14.72 82.93
C LYS A 77 13.07 -13.57 82.48
N GLY A 78 13.39 -12.88 81.38
CA GLY A 78 12.56 -11.84 80.77
C GLY A 78 12.65 -10.46 81.43
N ARG A 79 13.60 -10.21 82.34
CA ARG A 79 13.73 -8.92 83.05
C ARG A 79 14.67 -7.96 82.29
N PRO A 80 14.38 -6.65 82.22
CA PRO A 80 15.22 -5.68 81.51
C PRO A 80 16.60 -5.54 82.18
N VAL A 81 17.66 -5.78 81.40
CA VAL A 81 19.05 -5.65 81.83
C VAL A 81 19.38 -4.17 81.90
N LYS A 82 19.81 -3.70 83.07
CA LYS A 82 20.22 -2.30 83.26
C LYS A 82 21.71 -2.11 82.97
N ASP A 83 22.06 -0.95 82.44
CA ASP A 83 23.44 -0.53 82.22
C ASP A 83 24.12 -0.12 83.54
N LYS A 84 25.41 0.21 83.49
CA LYS A 84 26.19 0.64 84.67
C LYS A 84 25.69 1.93 85.32
N LYS A 85 24.72 2.63 84.71
CA LYS A 85 24.08 3.86 85.20
C LYS A 85 22.61 3.64 85.60
N GLY A 86 22.15 2.39 85.66
CA GLY A 86 20.81 2.02 86.10
C GLY A 86 19.70 2.16 85.04
N ARG A 87 20.03 2.49 83.78
CA ARG A 87 19.05 2.64 82.69
C ARG A 87 18.90 1.34 81.90
N VAL A 88 17.73 1.10 81.30
CA VAL A 88 17.48 -0.13 80.52
C VAL A 88 18.42 -0.18 79.31
N LYS A 89 19.17 -1.27 79.19
CA LYS A 89 20.11 -1.50 78.10
C LYS A 89 19.31 -1.82 76.84
N THR A 90 19.44 -1.00 75.81
CA THR A 90 18.78 -1.22 74.52
C THR A 90 19.75 -1.78 73.48
N LYS A 91 19.26 -2.62 72.57
CA LYS A 91 20.01 -3.13 71.41
C LYS A 91 19.22 -2.84 70.13
N THR A 92 19.88 -2.30 69.13
CA THR A 92 19.29 -2.11 67.80
C THR A 92 19.18 -3.46 67.09
N LYS A 93 17.96 -3.87 66.75
CA LYS A 93 17.66 -5.06 65.94
C LYS A 93 17.10 -4.61 64.60
N LYS A 94 17.60 -5.19 63.51
CA LYS A 94 17.04 -4.95 62.17
C LYS A 94 15.79 -5.82 62.00
N LYS A 95 14.64 -5.21 61.73
CA LYS A 95 13.39 -5.89 61.41
C LYS A 95 13.12 -5.77 59.91
N LYS A 96 12.79 -6.89 59.27
CA LYS A 96 12.40 -6.95 57.86
C LYS A 96 10.98 -6.40 57.74
N VAL A 97 10.79 -5.34 56.97
CA VAL A 97 9.48 -4.77 56.65
C VAL A 97 9.25 -4.93 55.15
N VAL A 98 8.12 -5.52 54.78
CA VAL A 98 7.72 -5.70 53.37
C VAL A 98 6.68 -4.63 53.07
N THR A 99 7.00 -3.74 52.14
CA THR A 99 6.08 -2.67 51.71
C THR A 99 5.77 -2.88 50.23
N TRP A 100 4.51 -2.76 49.85
CA TRP A 100 4.11 -2.82 48.44
C TRP A 100 4.19 -1.42 47.83
N VAL A 101 4.94 -1.27 46.74
CA VAL A 101 5.11 0.00 46.04
C VAL A 101 4.63 -0.15 44.61
N GLU A 102 3.85 0.82 44.14
CA GLU A 102 3.45 0.89 42.73
C GLU A 102 4.60 1.46 41.91
N GLN A 103 5.11 0.67 40.96
CA GLN A 103 6.22 1.04 40.08
C GLN A 103 5.81 0.83 38.61
N GLU A 104 6.40 1.58 37.69
CA GLU A 104 6.21 1.33 36.27
C GLU A 104 6.74 -0.06 35.88
N PRO A 105 6.05 -0.78 34.98
CA PRO A 105 6.47 -2.10 34.53
C PRO A 105 7.89 -2.07 33.95
N LYS A 106 8.72 -3.03 34.34
CA LYS A 106 10.12 -3.12 33.88
C LYS A 106 10.22 -3.58 32.42
N GLU A 107 9.22 -4.34 31.96
CA GLU A 107 9.10 -4.84 30.58
C GLU A 107 7.85 -4.24 29.92
N PRO A 108 7.89 -3.95 28.60
CA PRO A 108 6.74 -3.43 27.90
C PRO A 108 5.59 -4.45 27.98
N PRO A 109 4.38 -4.04 28.38
CA PRO A 109 3.29 -4.98 28.60
C PRO A 109 2.83 -5.59 27.28
N THR A 110 2.54 -6.90 27.30
CA THR A 110 1.98 -7.63 26.15
C THR A 110 0.62 -7.07 25.74
N TYR A 111 -0.18 -6.64 26.73
CA TYR A 111 -1.49 -6.04 26.53
C TYR A 111 -1.52 -4.60 27.03
N VAL A 112 -2.20 -3.73 26.29
CA VAL A 112 -2.44 -2.34 26.69
C VAL A 112 -3.94 -2.07 26.80
N PRO A 113 -4.38 -1.28 27.80
CA PRO A 113 -5.76 -0.86 27.87
C PRO A 113 -6.04 0.20 26.81
N ILE A 114 -7.16 0.06 26.13
CA ILE A 114 -7.67 1.04 25.18
C ILE A 114 -9.11 1.41 25.53
N ASP A 115 -9.49 2.62 25.17
CA ASP A 115 -10.87 3.09 25.17
C ASP A 115 -11.38 3.16 23.73
N CYS A 116 -12.55 2.58 23.48
CA CYS A 116 -13.16 2.49 22.15
C CYS A 116 -14.69 2.33 22.28
N LYS A 117 -15.39 2.11 21.15
CA LYS A 117 -16.86 1.90 21.12
C LYS A 117 -17.37 0.74 22.00
N LEU A 118 -16.50 -0.19 22.40
CA LEU A 118 -16.81 -1.33 23.27
C LEU A 118 -16.50 -1.04 24.76
N GLY A 119 -16.14 0.21 25.08
CA GLY A 119 -15.68 0.65 26.40
C GLY A 119 -14.18 0.39 26.61
N THR A 120 -13.78 0.32 27.89
CA THR A 120 -12.40 0.01 28.25
C THR A 120 -12.11 -1.48 28.07
N VAL A 121 -11.24 -1.80 27.11
CA VAL A 121 -10.86 -3.16 26.75
C VAL A 121 -9.33 -3.27 26.64
N TRP A 122 -8.82 -4.49 26.51
CA TRP A 122 -7.40 -4.77 26.40
C TRP A 122 -7.06 -5.32 25.03
N VAL A 123 -5.93 -4.90 24.47
CA VAL A 123 -5.48 -5.35 23.15
C VAL A 123 -4.00 -5.70 23.20
N ARG A 124 -3.59 -6.69 22.39
CA ARG A 124 -2.17 -7.02 22.24
C ARG A 124 -1.43 -5.82 21.68
N ARG A 125 -0.38 -5.37 22.37
CA ARG A 125 0.39 -4.17 22.01
C ARG A 125 0.94 -4.25 20.58
N ALA A 126 1.44 -5.42 20.17
CA ALA A 126 1.96 -5.64 18.82
C ALA A 126 0.85 -5.51 17.75
N GLU A 127 -0.35 -6.02 18.02
CA GLU A 127 -1.48 -5.93 17.10
C GLU A 127 -2.04 -4.52 17.02
N LEU A 128 -2.12 -3.80 18.16
CA LEU A 128 -2.50 -2.39 18.16
C LEU A 128 -1.50 -1.55 17.36
N ALA A 129 -0.20 -1.75 17.56
CA ALA A 129 0.83 -1.03 16.82
C ALA A 129 0.74 -1.29 15.32
N ARG A 130 0.59 -2.56 14.91
CA ARG A 130 0.37 -2.93 13.49
C ARG A 130 -0.92 -2.30 12.95
N PHE A 131 -2.01 -2.39 13.70
CA PHE A 131 -3.30 -1.84 13.30
C PHE A 131 -3.28 -0.32 13.16
N GLN A 132 -2.61 0.40 14.07
CA GLN A 132 -2.40 1.84 13.98
C GLN A 132 -1.49 2.19 12.80
N GLN A 133 -0.41 1.43 12.57
CA GLN A 133 0.49 1.63 11.45
C GLN A 133 -0.22 1.42 10.10
N GLU A 134 -1.03 0.37 9.99
CA GLU A 134 -1.88 0.11 8.82
C GLU A 134 -3.05 1.09 8.69
N ALA A 135 -3.57 1.62 9.81
CA ALA A 135 -4.59 2.65 9.80
C ALA A 135 -4.05 3.96 9.19
N LEU A 136 -2.78 4.27 9.48
CA LEU A 136 -2.03 5.41 8.96
C LEU A 136 -1.49 5.18 7.54
N ASP A 137 -1.36 3.93 7.09
CA ASP A 137 -0.95 3.65 5.72
C ASP A 137 -2.08 3.99 4.74
N LEU A 138 -1.81 4.98 3.89
CA LEU A 138 -2.69 5.42 2.82
C LEU A 138 -2.56 4.53 1.57
N SER A 139 -1.63 3.58 1.54
CA SER A 139 -1.43 2.70 0.40
C SER A 139 -2.66 1.83 0.13
N GLY A 140 -3.05 1.70 -1.14
CA GLY A 140 -4.14 0.83 -1.56
C GLY A 140 -4.91 1.38 -2.75
N GLU A 141 -5.92 0.62 -3.18
CA GLU A 141 -6.88 1.02 -4.19
C GLU A 141 -8.04 1.82 -3.54
N TYR A 142 -8.31 2.99 -4.10
CA TYR A 142 -9.46 3.84 -3.83
C TYR A 142 -10.34 3.84 -5.08
N ALA A 143 -11.55 3.32 -4.98
CA ALA A 143 -12.44 3.15 -6.11
C ALA A 143 -13.61 4.12 -6.08
N SER A 144 -14.13 4.42 -7.27
CA SER A 144 -15.38 5.13 -7.54
C SER A 144 -16.22 4.32 -8.54
N ALA A 145 -17.36 4.87 -8.96
CA ALA A 145 -18.16 4.28 -10.04
C ALA A 145 -17.46 4.37 -11.41
N THR A 146 -16.54 5.31 -11.59
CA THR A 146 -15.94 5.65 -12.88
C THR A 146 -14.49 5.20 -13.01
N GLY A 147 -13.84 4.79 -11.91
CA GLY A 147 -12.44 4.37 -11.94
C GLY A 147 -11.83 4.09 -10.57
N SER A 148 -10.50 4.05 -10.55
CA SER A 148 -9.71 3.82 -9.34
C SER A 148 -8.47 4.72 -9.28
N VAL A 149 -8.09 5.11 -8.07
CA VAL A 149 -6.77 5.64 -7.72
C VAL A 149 -6.02 4.61 -6.91
N TYR A 150 -4.77 4.36 -7.25
CA TYR A 150 -3.87 3.51 -6.50
C TYR A 150 -2.80 4.38 -5.88
N LEU A 151 -2.69 4.33 -4.55
CA LEU A 151 -1.58 4.93 -3.83
C LEU A 151 -0.63 3.82 -3.41
N LYS A 152 0.65 3.96 -3.73
CA LYS A 152 1.68 3.00 -3.34
C LYS A 152 2.81 3.73 -2.66
N LYS A 153 2.97 3.50 -1.36
CA LYS A 153 4.08 4.06 -0.60
C LYS A 153 5.42 3.56 -1.13
N SER A 154 6.38 4.46 -1.30
CA SER A 154 7.72 4.12 -1.74
C SER A 154 8.40 3.24 -0.68
N PRO A 155 8.99 2.09 -1.06
CA PRO A 155 9.68 1.21 -0.12
C PRO A 155 10.90 1.87 0.51
N ASN A 156 11.49 2.86 -0.18
CA ASN A 156 12.73 3.51 0.23
C ASN A 156 12.48 4.86 0.92
N ASN A 157 11.28 5.43 0.82
CA ASN A 157 10.95 6.69 1.49
C ASN A 157 9.47 6.74 1.92
N PRO A 158 9.18 6.65 3.23
CA PRO A 158 7.81 6.63 3.72
C PRO A 158 7.02 7.92 3.51
N LYS A 159 7.68 9.04 3.14
CA LYS A 159 7.02 10.30 2.78
C LYS A 159 6.68 10.41 1.29
N ARG A 160 6.97 9.38 0.50
CA ARG A 160 6.76 9.42 -0.95
C ARG A 160 5.83 8.31 -1.41
N PHE A 161 5.00 8.64 -2.40
CA PHE A 161 4.02 7.75 -2.98
C PHE A 161 4.13 7.77 -4.49
N ASP A 162 4.01 6.59 -5.08
CA ASP A 162 3.65 6.44 -6.48
C ASP A 162 2.13 6.42 -6.56
N VAL A 163 1.57 7.21 -7.46
CA VAL A 163 0.14 7.39 -7.62
C VAL A 163 -0.28 7.05 -9.03
N THR A 164 -1.24 6.16 -9.17
CA THR A 164 -1.80 5.77 -10.46
C THR A 164 -3.29 6.09 -10.48
N ILE A 165 -3.74 6.85 -11.46
CA ILE A 165 -5.17 7.14 -11.67
C ILE A 165 -5.62 6.41 -12.93
N GLN A 166 -6.77 5.73 -12.86
CA GLN A 166 -7.34 4.96 -13.96
C GLN A 166 -8.86 5.09 -13.98
N ASN A 167 -9.38 5.94 -14.88
CA ASN A 167 -10.81 6.20 -15.04
C ASN A 167 -11.31 5.77 -16.42
N GLY A 168 -12.30 4.90 -16.46
CA GLY A 168 -12.86 4.33 -17.69
C GLY A 168 -12.32 2.93 -18.07
N PRO A 169 -12.90 2.31 -19.11
CA PRO A 169 -12.57 0.97 -19.58
C PRO A 169 -11.20 0.91 -20.27
N GLU A 170 -10.60 -0.28 -20.29
CA GLU A 170 -9.32 -0.54 -20.95
C GLU A 170 -9.42 -0.20 -22.46
N GLY A 171 -8.45 0.56 -22.99
CA GLY A 171 -8.45 1.07 -24.37
C GLY A 171 -9.16 2.43 -24.60
N ASN A 172 -9.97 2.91 -23.64
CA ASN A 172 -10.55 4.26 -23.66
C ASN A 172 -10.56 4.86 -22.25
N ARG A 173 -9.37 4.90 -21.65
CA ARG A 173 -9.17 5.23 -20.24
C ARG A 173 -8.40 6.55 -20.08
N ALA A 174 -8.92 7.42 -19.23
CA ALA A 174 -8.13 8.50 -18.69
C ALA A 174 -7.22 7.94 -17.59
N GLU A 175 -5.91 7.95 -17.83
CA GLU A 175 -4.95 7.39 -16.88
C GLU A 175 -3.63 8.13 -16.89
N ILE A 176 -3.02 8.21 -15.71
CA ILE A 176 -1.70 8.77 -15.47
C ILE A 176 -1.02 8.00 -14.33
N GLU A 177 0.29 7.81 -14.43
CA GLU A 177 1.14 7.33 -13.35
C GLU A 177 2.10 8.44 -12.95
N MET A 178 2.18 8.71 -11.65
CA MET A 178 2.95 9.80 -11.08
C MET A 178 3.81 9.22 -9.96
N GLY A 179 5.10 9.05 -10.25
CA GLY A 179 6.03 8.46 -9.31
C GLY A 179 6.57 9.47 -8.29
N ASN A 180 6.96 8.96 -7.12
CA ASN A 180 7.83 9.64 -6.16
C ASN A 180 7.25 10.97 -5.60
N LEU A 181 5.92 11.10 -5.53
CA LEU A 181 5.24 12.30 -5.04
C LEU A 181 5.38 12.41 -3.52
N GLU A 182 5.77 13.59 -3.03
CA GLU A 182 5.88 13.84 -1.60
C GLU A 182 4.52 14.12 -0.97
N ILE A 183 4.21 13.42 0.13
CA ILE A 183 3.00 13.64 0.91
C ILE A 183 3.17 14.86 1.82
N ARG A 184 2.19 15.78 1.77
CA ARG A 184 2.07 16.91 2.68
C ARG A 184 0.88 16.71 3.60
N GLU A 185 1.15 16.57 4.89
CA GLU A 185 0.12 16.35 5.91
C GLU A 185 -0.19 17.64 6.67
N SER A 186 -1.47 17.96 6.83
CA SER A 186 -1.95 19.07 7.64
C SER A 186 -3.35 18.78 8.18
N ASN A 187 -3.55 18.91 9.49
CA ASN A 187 -4.84 18.75 10.17
C ASN A 187 -5.57 17.44 9.82
N GLY A 188 -4.84 16.31 9.73
CA GLY A 188 -5.41 15.01 9.39
C GLY A 188 -5.77 14.82 7.92
N ASN A 189 -5.43 15.79 7.06
CA ASN A 189 -5.53 15.68 5.61
C ASN A 189 -4.15 15.45 5.01
N ALA A 190 -4.06 14.50 4.09
CA ALA A 190 -2.87 14.31 3.27
C ALA A 190 -3.10 14.89 1.88
N ARG A 191 -2.08 15.53 1.32
CA ARG A 191 -2.09 16.07 -0.04
C ARG A 191 -0.87 15.63 -0.82
N LEU A 192 -1.09 15.28 -2.08
CA LEU A 192 -0.05 15.00 -3.08
C LEU A 192 -0.34 15.91 -4.27
N ALA A 193 0.70 16.45 -4.88
CA ALA A 193 0.56 17.29 -6.06
C ALA A 193 1.57 16.84 -7.11
N TYR A 194 1.14 16.82 -8.36
CA TYR A 194 1.96 16.53 -9.53
C TYR A 194 1.82 17.65 -10.54
N GLN A 195 2.93 18.01 -11.17
CA GLN A 195 2.97 19.04 -12.18
C GLN A 195 3.94 18.66 -13.29
N GLU A 196 3.48 18.80 -14.53
CA GLU A 196 4.26 18.78 -15.75
C GLU A 196 3.66 19.77 -16.76
N ASP A 197 4.28 19.92 -17.93
CA ASP A 197 3.87 20.90 -18.92
C ASP A 197 2.44 20.67 -19.44
N GLY A 198 1.54 21.58 -19.07
CA GLY A 198 0.13 21.55 -19.46
C GLY A 198 -0.75 20.62 -18.63
N CYS A 199 -0.23 20.01 -17.55
CA CYS A 199 -1.00 19.15 -16.66
C CYS A 199 -0.59 19.33 -15.20
N THR A 200 -1.57 19.61 -14.34
CA THR A 200 -1.41 19.62 -12.88
C THR A 200 -2.50 18.76 -12.26
N VAL A 201 -2.10 17.90 -11.32
CA VAL A 201 -3.00 16.99 -10.62
C VAL A 201 -2.81 17.18 -9.12
N ASP A 202 -3.89 17.56 -8.43
CA ASP A 202 -3.94 17.71 -6.98
C ASP A 202 -4.77 16.58 -6.38
N ILE A 203 -4.21 15.89 -5.40
CA ILE A 203 -4.81 14.72 -4.76
C ILE A 203 -4.92 15.01 -3.26
N ALA A 204 -6.13 14.97 -2.75
CA ALA A 204 -6.42 15.09 -1.33
C ALA A 204 -6.93 13.76 -0.77
N VAL A 205 -6.36 13.32 0.34
CA VAL A 205 -6.74 12.10 1.04
C VAL A 205 -7.23 12.50 2.43
N THR A 206 -8.50 12.20 2.71
CA THR A 206 -9.15 12.49 4.00
C THR A 206 -10.04 11.32 4.39
N GLY A 207 -9.80 10.71 5.56
CA GLY A 207 -10.65 9.64 6.07
C GLY A 207 -10.81 8.45 5.11
N ARG A 208 -9.71 8.02 4.47
CA ARG A 208 -9.68 6.97 3.42
C ARG A 208 -10.57 7.26 2.19
N LYS A 209 -10.88 8.53 1.95
CA LYS A 209 -11.48 9.00 0.71
C LYS A 209 -10.42 9.78 -0.05
N VAL A 210 -10.37 9.60 -1.36
CA VAL A 210 -9.46 10.32 -2.24
C VAL A 210 -10.28 11.24 -3.12
N LYS A 211 -9.84 12.49 -3.22
CA LYS A 211 -10.36 13.46 -4.17
C LYS A 211 -9.23 13.89 -5.09
N VAL A 212 -9.45 13.76 -6.39
CA VAL A 212 -8.52 14.18 -7.43
C VAL A 212 -9.12 15.37 -8.16
N ALA A 213 -8.36 16.45 -8.24
CA ALA A 213 -8.62 17.58 -9.12
C ALA A 213 -7.53 17.63 -10.19
N GLN A 214 -7.92 17.97 -11.42
CA GLN A 214 -6.97 18.24 -12.50
C GLN A 214 -7.10 19.69 -12.97
N ARG A 215 -5.99 20.27 -13.40
CA ARG A 215 -5.95 21.53 -14.14
C ARG A 215 -5.11 21.30 -15.40
N GLY A 216 -5.71 21.54 -16.56
CA GLY A 216 -5.16 21.04 -17.81
C GLY A 216 -5.35 19.53 -17.95
N CYS A 217 -4.34 18.82 -18.46
CA CYS A 217 -4.35 17.37 -18.67
C CYS A 217 -5.33 16.87 -19.75
N ASN A 218 -5.74 17.71 -20.70
CA ASN A 218 -6.66 17.30 -21.77
C ASN A 218 -6.14 16.11 -22.58
N GLU A 219 -4.82 16.01 -22.72
CA GLU A 219 -4.13 14.94 -23.44
C GLU A 219 -4.28 13.59 -22.73
N TYR A 220 -4.42 13.58 -21.41
CA TYR A 220 -4.62 12.35 -20.62
C TYR A 220 -6.08 11.92 -20.53
N ASN A 221 -7.02 12.79 -20.88
CA ASN A 221 -8.44 12.49 -20.88
C ASN A 221 -8.81 11.58 -22.06
N ALA A 222 -9.84 10.75 -21.90
CA ALA A 222 -10.29 9.81 -22.92
C ALA A 222 -11.81 9.84 -23.04
N GLY A 223 -12.32 10.40 -24.15
CA GLY A 223 -13.75 10.60 -24.36
C GLY A 223 -14.37 11.45 -23.24
N GLN A 224 -15.32 10.87 -22.51
CA GLN A 224 -15.96 11.49 -21.34
C GLN A 224 -15.18 11.31 -20.02
N TYR A 225 -14.17 10.44 -20.00
CA TYR A 225 -13.38 10.16 -18.80
C TYR A 225 -12.26 11.19 -18.65
N LYS A 226 -12.10 11.68 -17.43
CA LYS A 226 -11.05 12.61 -17.00
C LYS A 226 -10.24 11.99 -15.87
N LEU A 227 -9.09 12.56 -15.52
CA LEU A 227 -8.33 12.17 -14.32
C LEU A 227 -9.01 12.61 -13.02
N GLU A 228 -9.76 13.72 -13.04
CA GLU A 228 -10.50 14.20 -11.87
C GLU A 228 -11.61 13.25 -11.40
N GLY A 229 -11.86 13.21 -10.09
CA GLY A 229 -12.90 12.36 -9.52
C GLY A 229 -12.86 12.26 -7.99
N ASP A 230 -13.95 11.75 -7.43
CA ASP A 230 -14.11 11.44 -6.00
C ASP A 230 -14.17 9.92 -5.80
N TYR A 231 -13.27 9.39 -4.98
CA TYR A 231 -13.08 7.96 -4.72
C TYR A 231 -13.39 7.66 -3.27
N GLY A 232 -14.64 7.24 -3.02
CA GLY A 232 -15.19 7.05 -1.69
C GLY A 232 -14.93 5.68 -1.07
N THR A 233 -14.45 4.70 -1.85
CA THR A 233 -14.37 3.30 -1.43
C THR A 233 -12.92 2.82 -1.37
N TYR A 234 -12.38 2.64 -0.17
CA TYR A 234 -11.07 2.02 0.01
C TYR A 234 -11.16 0.49 -0.05
N LYS A 235 -10.39 -0.13 -0.95
CA LYS A 235 -10.36 -1.59 -1.19
C LYS A 235 -9.11 -2.28 -0.65
N GLY A 236 -8.12 -1.55 -0.14
CA GLY A 236 -6.88 -2.15 0.37
C GLY A 236 -5.79 -2.37 -0.68
N ASN A 237 -4.71 -3.02 -0.26
CA ASN A 237 -3.60 -3.42 -1.13
C ASN A 237 -3.94 -4.74 -1.85
N THR A 238 -4.82 -4.69 -2.84
CA THR A 238 -5.11 -5.88 -3.65
C THR A 238 -3.98 -6.13 -4.64
N ARG A 239 -3.34 -7.31 -4.56
CA ARG A 239 -2.49 -7.80 -5.65
C ARG A 239 -3.39 -8.08 -6.86
N LYS A 240 -3.34 -7.22 -7.88
CA LYS A 240 -3.95 -7.52 -9.19
C LYS A 240 -2.93 -8.22 -10.07
N VAL A 241 -3.33 -9.34 -10.64
CA VAL A 241 -2.64 -9.93 -11.78
C VAL A 241 -3.03 -9.10 -13.00
N ALA A 242 -2.05 -8.57 -13.73
CA ALA A 242 -2.31 -7.86 -14.98
C ALA A 242 -2.89 -8.87 -15.99
N SER A 243 -4.11 -8.62 -16.44
CA SER A 243 -4.74 -9.33 -17.54
C SER A 243 -4.76 -8.41 -18.75
N PHE A 244 -4.23 -8.86 -19.88
CA PHE A 244 -4.25 -8.11 -21.11
C PHE A 244 -5.35 -8.69 -22.00
N ASN A 245 -6.43 -7.94 -22.21
CA ASN A 245 -7.51 -8.35 -23.08
C ASN A 245 -7.83 -7.23 -24.08
N MET A 246 -7.23 -7.29 -25.26
CA MET A 246 -7.37 -6.27 -26.30
C MET A 246 -7.58 -6.92 -27.67
N PRO A 247 -8.27 -6.26 -28.62
CA PRO A 247 -8.42 -6.77 -29.98
C PRO A 247 -7.07 -7.05 -30.64
N GLU A 248 -7.00 -8.15 -31.40
CA GLU A 248 -5.84 -8.43 -32.25
C GLU A 248 -5.81 -7.45 -33.43
N VAL A 249 -4.64 -6.88 -33.72
CA VAL A 249 -4.42 -5.99 -34.86
C VAL A 249 -3.13 -6.41 -35.55
N GLN A 250 -3.15 -6.52 -36.89
CA GLN A 250 -1.96 -6.83 -37.66
C GLN A 250 -1.70 -5.75 -38.72
N LEU A 251 -0.50 -5.15 -38.70
CA LEU A 251 -0.06 -4.16 -39.68
C LEU A 251 1.24 -4.60 -40.37
N LYS A 252 1.47 -4.09 -41.59
CA LYS A 252 2.62 -4.41 -42.43
C LYS A 252 3.40 -3.15 -42.78
N PHE A 253 4.71 -3.19 -42.58
CA PHE A 253 5.63 -2.08 -42.82
C PHE A 253 6.73 -2.52 -43.79
N LYS A 254 7.01 -1.70 -44.82
CA LYS A 254 8.07 -1.98 -45.80
C LYS A 254 9.43 -1.50 -45.33
N GLU A 255 9.44 -0.34 -44.68
CA GLU A 255 10.58 0.33 -44.06
C GLU A 255 10.17 0.66 -42.62
N PHE A 256 11.15 0.89 -41.76
CA PHE A 256 10.96 1.32 -40.38
C PHE A 256 12.14 2.18 -39.95
N PHE A 257 11.95 3.07 -38.98
CA PHE A 257 13.06 3.82 -38.41
C PHE A 257 13.71 3.02 -37.30
N TRP A 258 15.03 2.91 -37.36
CA TRP A 258 15.86 2.34 -36.31
C TRP A 258 16.75 3.39 -35.69
N CYS A 259 16.71 3.48 -34.37
CA CYS A 259 17.48 4.47 -33.64
C CYS A 259 18.37 3.74 -32.63
N GLY A 260 19.66 3.61 -32.97
CA GLY A 260 20.64 2.84 -32.20
C GLY A 260 21.04 3.49 -30.87
N SER A 261 20.97 4.81 -30.79
CA SER A 261 21.34 5.61 -29.60
C SER A 261 20.35 6.76 -29.37
N GLY A 262 19.03 6.50 -29.44
CA GLY A 262 18.00 7.51 -29.20
C GLY A 262 17.49 8.26 -30.45
N PHE A 263 16.54 9.18 -30.26
CA PHE A 263 15.74 9.79 -31.35
C PHE A 263 16.55 10.54 -32.41
N ASP A 264 17.69 11.11 -32.05
CA ASP A 264 18.53 11.87 -33.01
C ASP A 264 19.37 10.95 -33.93
N SER A 265 19.37 9.64 -33.67
CA SER A 265 20.11 8.62 -34.44
C SER A 265 19.21 7.75 -35.31
N CYS A 266 17.97 8.18 -35.57
CA CYS A 266 17.02 7.38 -36.33
C CYS A 266 17.37 7.36 -37.82
N GLU A 267 17.52 6.16 -38.37
CA GLU A 267 17.76 5.91 -39.79
C GLU A 267 16.62 5.07 -40.35
N GLU A 268 16.19 5.37 -41.57
CA GLU A 268 15.20 4.56 -42.27
C GLU A 268 15.85 3.27 -42.80
N MET A 269 15.32 2.12 -42.39
CA MET A 269 15.89 0.81 -42.71
C MET A 269 14.86 -0.14 -43.31
N LYS A 270 15.36 -1.10 -44.08
CA LYS A 270 14.63 -2.30 -44.49
C LYS A 270 15.12 -3.48 -43.66
N ASP A 271 14.22 -4.34 -43.23
CA ASP A 271 14.62 -5.61 -42.64
C ASP A 271 15.20 -6.50 -43.76
N GLU A 272 16.32 -7.15 -43.48
CA GLU A 272 17.02 -8.01 -44.42
C GLU A 272 16.13 -9.16 -44.93
N ASN A 273 15.11 -9.54 -44.15
CA ASN A 273 14.17 -10.62 -44.46
C ASN A 273 12.88 -10.14 -45.16
N GLY A 274 12.80 -8.87 -45.55
CA GLY A 274 11.67 -8.27 -46.25
C GLY A 274 10.70 -7.50 -45.34
N PRO A 275 9.44 -7.28 -45.77
CA PRO A 275 8.49 -6.47 -45.00
C PRO A 275 8.22 -7.03 -43.60
N VAL A 276 8.14 -6.13 -42.63
CA VAL A 276 7.86 -6.47 -41.23
C VAL A 276 6.35 -6.47 -40.98
N PHE A 277 5.86 -7.54 -40.39
CA PHE A 277 4.49 -7.66 -39.89
C PHE A 277 4.50 -7.57 -38.37
N ILE A 278 3.67 -6.69 -37.81
CA ILE A 278 3.48 -6.57 -36.37
C ILE A 278 2.06 -6.99 -36.05
N THR A 279 1.91 -8.06 -35.25
CA THR A 279 0.64 -8.50 -34.69
C THR A 279 0.58 -8.06 -33.23
N TRP A 280 -0.29 -7.10 -32.93
CA TRP A 280 -0.60 -6.61 -31.60
C TRP A 280 -1.68 -7.45 -30.94
N SER A 281 -1.52 -7.75 -29.65
CA SER A 281 -2.48 -8.54 -28.85
C SER A 281 -2.92 -9.85 -29.51
N LYS A 282 -1.95 -10.65 -29.96
CA LYS A 282 -2.20 -11.96 -30.59
C LYS A 282 -3.10 -12.85 -29.72
N GLY A 283 -4.15 -13.38 -30.31
CA GLY A 283 -5.19 -14.17 -29.65
C GLY A 283 -5.96 -13.42 -28.56
N GLY A 284 -5.93 -12.09 -28.58
CA GLY A 284 -6.57 -11.23 -27.59
C GLY A 284 -5.83 -11.11 -26.26
N LYS A 285 -4.60 -11.62 -26.15
CA LYS A 285 -3.93 -11.83 -24.85
C LYS A 285 -2.73 -10.89 -24.60
N GLY A 286 -2.63 -9.79 -25.34
CA GLY A 286 -1.52 -8.82 -25.21
C GLY A 286 -0.16 -9.31 -25.72
N PHE A 287 -0.07 -10.51 -26.32
CA PHE A 287 1.15 -10.96 -26.99
C PHE A 287 1.42 -10.09 -28.21
N ILE A 288 2.69 -9.76 -28.42
CA ILE A 288 3.11 -9.01 -29.60
C ILE A 288 4.00 -9.91 -30.42
N GLU A 289 3.78 -9.95 -31.73
CA GLU A 289 4.60 -10.73 -32.66
C GLU A 289 5.16 -9.79 -33.74
N ARG A 290 6.48 -9.79 -33.89
CA ARG A 290 7.18 -9.14 -35.00
C ARG A 290 7.66 -10.25 -35.94
N LYS A 291 7.24 -10.23 -37.21
CA LYS A 291 7.62 -11.22 -38.21
C LYS A 291 8.20 -10.55 -39.44
N ALA A 292 9.37 -11.01 -39.91
CA ALA A 292 9.98 -10.62 -41.17
C ALA A 292 10.48 -11.89 -41.87
N GLY A 293 9.97 -12.19 -43.07
CA GLY A 293 10.24 -13.47 -43.74
C GLY A 293 9.85 -14.68 -42.86
N GLU A 294 10.81 -15.57 -42.62
CA GLU A 294 10.67 -16.74 -41.72
C GLU A 294 11.01 -16.40 -40.25
N THR A 295 11.63 -15.26 -39.99
CA THR A 295 12.03 -14.83 -38.66
C THR A 295 10.82 -14.31 -37.88
N VAL A 296 10.55 -14.91 -36.72
CA VAL A 296 9.44 -14.53 -35.83
C VAL A 296 9.97 -14.25 -34.44
N HIS A 297 9.65 -13.07 -33.91
CA HIS A 297 9.93 -12.68 -32.54
C HIS A 297 8.61 -12.50 -31.79
N THR A 298 8.43 -13.29 -30.73
CA THR A 298 7.26 -13.20 -29.86
C THR A 298 7.63 -12.50 -28.56
N TYR A 299 6.78 -11.58 -28.13
CA TYR A 299 6.93 -10.78 -26.94
C TYR A 299 5.76 -11.08 -26.00
N ARG A 300 6.08 -11.65 -24.83
CA ARG A 300 5.10 -11.99 -23.81
C ARG A 300 4.80 -10.75 -22.95
N PRO A 301 3.54 -10.38 -22.74
CA PRO A 301 3.19 -9.21 -21.92
C PRO A 301 3.44 -9.49 -20.44
N PHE A 302 3.83 -8.43 -19.72
CA PHE A 302 4.16 -8.52 -18.30
C PHE A 302 3.49 -7.43 -17.48
N GLU A 303 3.61 -6.17 -17.89
CA GLU A 303 2.99 -5.04 -17.19
C GLU A 303 2.40 -4.04 -18.19
N HIS A 304 1.24 -3.48 -17.83
CA HIS A 304 0.70 -2.30 -18.53
C HIS A 304 1.55 -1.11 -18.13
N VAL A 305 1.99 -0.33 -19.11
CA VAL A 305 2.76 0.89 -18.89
C VAL A 305 1.82 2.05 -19.15
N ILE A 306 1.73 2.98 -18.20
CA ILE A 306 0.91 4.18 -18.40
C ILE A 306 1.80 5.25 -19.04
N PRO A 307 1.51 5.65 -20.29
CA PRO A 307 2.42 6.53 -21.02
C PRO A 307 2.37 7.96 -20.51
N HIS A 308 3.51 8.63 -20.59
CA HIS A 308 3.61 10.08 -20.33
C HIS A 308 3.45 10.89 -21.62
N LYS A 309 3.14 12.18 -21.49
CA LYS A 309 2.95 13.11 -22.62
C LYS A 309 4.06 13.07 -23.67
N ARG A 310 5.32 12.95 -23.25
CA ARG A 310 6.48 12.83 -24.16
C ARG A 310 6.44 11.61 -25.08
N GLU A 311 5.63 10.62 -24.75
CA GLU A 311 5.48 9.39 -25.52
C GLU A 311 4.34 9.47 -26.52
N PHE A 312 3.56 10.55 -26.50
CA PHE A 312 2.42 10.73 -27.38
C PHE A 312 2.91 11.09 -28.79
N TYR A 313 2.14 10.69 -29.80
CA TYR A 313 2.47 10.97 -31.19
C TYR A 313 1.41 11.88 -31.80
N LYS A 314 1.78 13.12 -32.14
CA LYS A 314 0.86 14.14 -32.70
C LYS A 314 -0.42 14.29 -31.86
N GLY A 315 -0.30 14.21 -30.54
CA GLY A 315 -1.42 14.30 -29.58
C GLY A 315 -2.17 12.99 -29.33
N GLU A 316 -1.83 11.90 -30.01
CA GLU A 316 -2.38 10.58 -29.73
C GLU A 316 -1.62 9.88 -28.59
N LYS A 317 -2.39 9.45 -27.58
CA LYS A 317 -1.91 8.61 -26.47
C LYS A 317 -1.77 7.16 -26.94
N PRO A 318 -0.59 6.51 -26.77
CA PRO A 318 -0.43 5.10 -27.11
C PRO A 318 -1.05 4.16 -26.08
N ILE A 319 -1.28 2.92 -26.48
CA ILE A 319 -1.41 1.79 -25.57
C ILE A 319 -0.01 1.20 -25.38
N ALA A 320 0.49 1.18 -24.14
CA ALA A 320 1.86 0.75 -23.86
C ALA A 320 1.91 -0.51 -22.99
N ILE A 321 2.69 -1.50 -23.43
CA ILE A 321 2.87 -2.78 -22.74
C ILE A 321 4.34 -3.08 -22.62
N LYS A 322 4.78 -3.37 -21.39
CA LYS A 322 6.08 -3.95 -21.15
C LYS A 322 6.02 -5.44 -21.37
N THR A 323 6.92 -5.92 -22.19
CA THR A 323 6.98 -7.28 -22.66
C THR A 323 8.39 -7.85 -22.48
N LYS A 324 8.46 -9.17 -22.48
CA LYS A 324 9.72 -9.91 -22.55
C LYS A 324 9.74 -10.74 -23.83
N ARG A 325 10.82 -10.63 -24.60
CA ARG A 325 11.00 -11.46 -25.80
C ARG A 325 11.18 -12.92 -25.38
N THR A 326 10.53 -13.87 -26.06
CA THR A 326 10.46 -15.27 -25.61
C THR A 326 11.73 -16.08 -25.87
N ASP A 327 12.53 -15.67 -26.84
CA ASP A 327 13.76 -16.30 -27.31
C ASP A 327 15.04 -15.66 -26.72
N MET A 328 14.93 -14.55 -25.99
CA MET A 328 16.06 -13.86 -25.35
C MET A 328 15.93 -13.83 -23.82
N SER A 329 17.02 -14.10 -23.11
CA SER A 329 17.11 -13.92 -21.67
C SER A 329 17.62 -12.51 -21.33
N GLY A 330 16.91 -11.82 -20.44
CA GLY A 330 17.42 -10.60 -19.79
C GLY A 330 17.01 -9.25 -20.40
N GLU A 331 16.32 -9.22 -21.54
CA GLU A 331 15.87 -7.95 -22.14
C GLU A 331 14.36 -7.75 -22.05
N TRP A 332 13.97 -6.54 -21.66
CA TRP A 332 12.60 -6.08 -21.58
C TRP A 332 12.36 -5.05 -22.67
N MET A 333 11.22 -5.13 -23.35
CA MET A 333 10.83 -4.18 -24.38
C MET A 333 9.51 -3.53 -24.00
N ILE A 334 9.42 -2.21 -24.11
CA ILE A 334 8.17 -1.48 -24.01
C ILE A 334 7.68 -1.23 -25.43
N TRP A 335 6.52 -1.78 -25.74
CA TRP A 335 5.83 -1.55 -27.00
C TRP A 335 4.74 -0.53 -26.81
N TYR A 336 4.64 0.39 -27.77
CA TYR A 336 3.63 1.44 -27.85
C TYR A 336 2.87 1.25 -29.15
N TYR A 337 1.55 1.12 -29.07
CA TYR A 337 0.66 1.08 -30.22
C TYR A 337 -0.17 2.36 -30.27
N TYR A 338 -0.20 3.03 -31.43
CA TYR A 338 -0.98 4.24 -31.68
C TYR A 338 -2.08 3.90 -32.70
N PRO A 339 -3.31 3.57 -32.25
CA PRO A 339 -4.36 3.04 -33.11
C PRO A 339 -4.78 3.95 -34.27
N LYS A 340 -4.80 5.29 -34.09
CA LYS A 340 -5.23 6.24 -35.12
C LYS A 340 -4.13 6.54 -36.12
N ALA A 341 -2.88 6.60 -35.66
CA ALA A 341 -1.72 6.77 -36.52
C ALA A 341 -1.27 5.46 -37.19
N GLU A 342 -1.88 4.32 -36.87
CA GLU A 342 -1.47 2.98 -37.34
C GLU A 342 0.02 2.70 -37.11
N ARG A 343 0.56 3.25 -36.02
CA ARG A 343 1.99 3.30 -35.72
C ARG A 343 2.34 2.37 -34.57
N PHE A 344 3.53 1.77 -34.64
CA PHE A 344 4.15 1.10 -33.50
C PHE A 344 5.49 1.74 -33.15
N LYS A 345 5.81 1.75 -31.86
CA LYS A 345 7.15 2.09 -31.37
C LYS A 345 7.56 1.02 -30.37
N MET A 346 8.74 0.46 -30.52
CA MET A 346 9.35 -0.44 -29.55
C MET A 346 10.59 0.22 -28.97
N VAL A 347 10.74 0.17 -27.65
CA VAL A 347 11.91 0.72 -26.93
C VAL A 347 12.44 -0.32 -25.95
N ARG A 348 13.75 -0.48 -25.84
CA ARG A 348 14.36 -1.29 -24.79
C ARG A 348 14.14 -0.67 -23.41
N ALA A 349 13.58 -1.43 -22.47
CA ALA A 349 13.30 -0.95 -21.12
C ALA A 349 14.58 -0.90 -20.27
N GLY A 350 14.65 0.09 -19.36
CA GLY A 350 15.75 0.23 -18.41
C GLY A 350 16.99 0.98 -18.93
N MET A 351 16.95 1.47 -20.17
CA MET A 351 17.97 2.38 -20.72
C MET A 351 17.44 3.81 -20.73
N ARG A 352 18.32 4.80 -20.61
CA ARG A 352 17.94 6.20 -20.81
C ARG A 352 17.54 6.41 -22.28
N TYR A 353 16.60 7.31 -22.54
CA TYR A 353 16.04 7.53 -23.89
C TYR A 353 17.09 7.98 -24.92
N ASP A 354 18.18 8.61 -24.49
CA ASP A 354 19.32 9.05 -25.32
C ASP A 354 20.30 7.94 -25.68
N ILE A 355 20.09 6.72 -25.17
CA ILE A 355 20.92 5.54 -25.49
C ILE A 355 20.05 4.30 -25.76
N ALA A 356 18.73 4.49 -25.85
CA ALA A 356 17.80 3.38 -25.96
C ALA A 356 17.72 2.88 -27.41
N TYR A 357 17.87 1.57 -27.57
CA TYR A 357 17.49 0.87 -28.79
C TYR A 357 16.00 1.10 -29.06
N MET A 358 15.68 1.68 -30.22
CA MET A 358 14.32 2.02 -30.62
C MET A 358 14.04 1.61 -32.06
N GLU A 359 12.84 1.08 -32.27
CA GLU A 359 12.28 0.84 -33.59
C GLU A 359 10.93 1.57 -33.69
N ILE A 360 10.70 2.27 -34.80
CA ILE A 360 9.46 2.98 -35.08
C ILE A 360 8.93 2.50 -36.43
N TYR A 361 7.68 2.06 -36.42
CA TYR A 361 6.97 1.53 -37.58
C TYR A 361 5.81 2.47 -37.88
N GLU A 362 5.85 3.14 -39.01
CA GLU A 362 4.85 4.12 -39.45
C GLU A 362 4.61 4.09 -40.95
#